data_AF-A0A2A4HV39-F1
#
_entry.id   AF-A0A2A4HV39-F1
#
_cell.length_a   1.000
_cell.length_b   1.000
_cell.length_c   1.000
_cell.angle_alpha   90.00
_cell.angle_beta   90.00
_cell.angle_gamma   90.00
#
_symmetry.space_group_name_H-M   'P 1'
#
loop_
_entity.id
_entity.type
_entity.pdbx_description
1 polymer ?
#
loop_
_entity_poly.entity_id
_entity_poly.type
_entity_poly.pdbx_seq_one_letter_code
_entity_poly.pdbx_strand_id
1 'polypeptide(L)' 'MEVVGRVSGRRSWSDAEKLEILAEAFRPGVRVRDVIAR' A
#
# COMPACT_ATOMS: atom_id res chain seq x y z
N MET A 1 -15.17 -5.45 -6.77
CA MET A 1 -15.09 -4.43 -5.70
C MET A 1 -13.85 -3.60 -6.01
N GLU A 2 -14.01 -2.52 -6.77
CA GLU A 2 -12.90 -1.62 -7.11
C GLU A 2 -12.99 -0.37 -6.25
N VAL A 3 -12.05 -0.21 -5.32
CA VAL A 3 -11.86 1.05 -4.61
C VAL A 3 -10.98 1.94 -5.49
N VAL A 4 -11.61 2.68 -6.41
CA VAL A 4 -10.89 3.68 -7.23
C VAL A 4 -10.77 4.97 -6.41
N GLY A 5 -9.84 4.96 -5.46
CA GLY A 5 -9.40 6.17 -4.77
C GLY A 5 -8.56 7.01 -5.72
N ARG A 6 -9.18 7.94 -6.45
CA ARG A 6 -8.47 8.98 -7.21
C ARG A 6 -7.87 9.98 -6.19
N VAL A 7 -6.74 9.63 -5.59
CA VAL A 7 -6.01 10.51 -4.66
C VAL A 7 -4.99 11.29 -5.47
N SER A 8 -5.34 12.52 -5.88
CA SER A 8 -4.38 13.45 -6.48
C SER A 8 -3.32 13.79 -5.43
N GLY A 9 -2.10 13.29 -5.60
CA GLY A 9 -0.95 13.62 -4.76
C GLY A 9 -0.23 12.45 -4.09
N ARG A 10 -0.68 11.20 -4.26
CA ARG A 10 0.09 10.03 -3.80
C ARG A 10 0.83 9.36 -4.95
N ARG A 11 2.05 8.90 -4.66
CA ARG A 11 2.83 7.98 -5.49
C ARG A 11 1.92 6.89 -6.03
N SER A 12 1.85 6.73 -7.35
CA SER A 12 1.17 5.58 -7.95
C SER A 12 2.03 4.34 -7.74
N TRP A 13 1.45 3.30 -7.16
CA TRP A 13 2.10 1.99 -7.04
C TRP A 13 1.72 1.10 -8.22
N SER A 14 2.73 0.46 -8.80
CA SER A 14 2.55 -0.70 -9.67
C SER A 14 1.85 -1.84 -8.92
N ASP A 15 1.30 -2.81 -9.66
CA ASP A 15 0.64 -3.96 -9.03
C ASP A 15 1.62 -4.83 -8.23
N ALA A 16 2.89 -4.90 -8.65
CA ALA A 16 3.95 -5.54 -7.88
C ALA A 16 4.18 -4.83 -6.54
N GLU A 17 4.31 -3.50 -6.54
CA GLU A 17 4.45 -2.72 -5.30
C GLU A 17 3.24 -2.88 -4.38
N LYS A 18 2.02 -2.95 -4.93
CA LYS A 18 0.82 -3.23 -4.11
C LYS A 18 0.91 -4.59 -3.42
N LEU A 19 1.38 -5.62 -4.12
CA LEU A 19 1.53 -6.96 -3.55
C LEU A 19 2.58 -6.99 -2.44
N GLU A 20 3.71 -6.33 -2.63
CA GLU A 20 4.75 -6.20 -1.60
C GLU A 20 4.24 -5.47 -0.36
N ILE A 21 3.54 -4.34 -0.56
CA ILE A 21 2.93 -3.57 0.52
C ILE A 21 1.91 -4.43 1.29
N LEU A 22 1.07 -5.19 0.58
CA LEU A 22 0.09 -6.08 1.22
C LEU A 22 0.79 -7.18 2.02
N ALA A 23 1.77 -7.87 1.43
CA ALA A 23 2.50 -8.94 2.10
C ALA A 23 3.18 -8.44 3.39
N GLU A 24 3.73 -7.23 3.36
CA GLU A 24 4.37 -6.62 4.51
C GLU A 24 3.35 -6.15 5.57
N ALA A 25 2.26 -5.53 5.14
CA ALA A 25 1.20 -4.99 6.02
C ALA A 25 0.43 -6.07 6.78
N PHE A 26 0.30 -7.28 6.23
CA PHE A 26 -0.36 -8.40 6.91
C PHE A 26 0.50 -9.07 7.99
N ARG A 27 1.78 -8.70 8.12
CA ARG A 27 2.64 -9.24 9.18
C ARG A 27 2.16 -8.74 10.55
N PRO A 28 2.00 -9.62 11.55
CA PRO A 28 1.63 -9.21 12.90
C PRO A 28 2.59 -8.16 13.47
N GLY A 29 2.05 -7.10 14.05
CA GLY A 29 2.83 -6.02 14.65
C GLY A 29 3.33 -4.95 13.67
N VAL A 30 3.11 -5.10 12.35
CA VAL A 30 3.47 -4.07 11.36
C VAL A 30 2.38 -3.01 11.27
N ARG A 31 2.78 -1.73 11.24
CA ARG A 31 1.87 -0.61 10.97
C ARG A 31 1.92 -0.26 9.49
N VAL A 32 0.76 -0.30 8.83
CA VAL A 32 0.59 0.05 7.40
C VAL A 32 1.23 1.40 7.06
N ARG A 33 1.13 2.40 7.96
CA ARG A 33 1.72 3.74 7.75
C ARG A 33 3.24 3.68 7.53
N ASP A 34 3.93 2.79 8.23
CA ASP A 34 5.39 2.69 8.17
C ASP A 34 5.83 1.96 6.89
N VAL A 35 4.98 1.11 6.33
CA VAL A 35 5.17 0.43 5.03
C VAL A 35 5.04 1.41 3.87
N ILE A 36 4.00 2.25 3.90
CA ILE A 36 3.71 3.19 2.79
C ILE A 36 4.57 4.45 2.80
N ALA A 37 5.29 4.72 3.89
CA ALA A 37 6.16 5.89 4.04
C ALA A 37 7.59 5.67 3.50
N ARG A 38 7.88 4.47 2.97
CA ARG A 38 9.17 4.06 2.42
C ARG A 38 9.38 4.46 0.95
#